data_AF-A0A7V5H1Z1-F1
#
_entry.id   AF-A0A7V5H1Z1-F1
#
_cell.length_a   1.000
_cell.length_b   1.000
_cell.length_c   1.000
_cell.angle_alpha   90.00
_cell.angle_beta   90.00
_cell.angle_gamma   90.00
#
_symmetry.space_group_name_H-M   'P 1'
#
loop_
_entity.id
_entity.type
_entity.pdbx_description
1 polymer ?
#
loop_
_entity_poly.entity_id
_entity_poly.type
_entity_poly.pdbx_seq_one_letter_code
_entity_poly.pdbx_strand_id
1 'polypeptide(L)'
;GVVLRLDYYNPDDLFLIIKRSAKILNVEIDDEGAMEIARRSRGTPRIANRLLRRTRDFAQVVADNKITKQVAKMALERLEVDELGLDEMDKRILLTIIEKYKGGPVGLNTIAVAVGEESDTIEEVYEPFLIQQGFLNRTPRGRVATHLAYEHFKIKNNKKDQQTSLF
;
A
#
# COMPACT_ATOMS: atom_id res chain seq x y z
N GLY A 1 -31.67 -6.45 -3.28
CA GLY A 1 -30.51 -6.33 -4.18
C GLY A 1 -29.45 -7.30 -3.73
N VAL A 2 -28.84 -8.06 -4.64
CA VAL A 2 -27.73 -8.95 -4.29
C VAL A 2 -26.51 -8.07 -3.99
N VAL A 3 -26.04 -8.08 -2.74
CA VAL A 3 -24.80 -7.40 -2.35
C VAL A 3 -23.65 -8.29 -2.80
N LEU A 4 -23.13 -8.04 -4.00
CA LEU A 4 -21.89 -8.65 -4.46
C LEU A 4 -20.73 -7.97 -3.72
N ARG A 5 -20.12 -8.69 -2.77
CA ARG A 5 -18.83 -8.29 -2.21
C ARG A 5 -17.75 -8.70 -3.20
N LEU A 6 -17.02 -7.71 -3.71
CA LEU A 6 -15.81 -7.94 -4.49
C LEU A 6 -14.67 -8.15 -3.51
N ASP A 7 -14.16 -9.37 -3.45
CA ASP A 7 -12.94 -9.67 -2.71
C ASP A 7 -11.71 -9.13 -3.45
N TYR A 8 -10.62 -8.97 -2.72
CA TYR A 8 -9.32 -8.61 -3.30
C TYR A 8 -8.85 -9.70 -4.27
N TYR A 9 -8.28 -9.27 -5.38
CA TYR A 9 -7.71 -10.16 -6.38
C TYR A 9 -6.40 -10.75 -5.87
N ASN A 10 -6.13 -12.00 -6.23
CA ASN A 10 -4.81 -12.59 -5.99
C ASN A 10 -3.79 -12.01 -6.98
N PRO A 11 -2.49 -12.04 -6.65
CA PRO A 11 -1.44 -11.56 -7.55
C PRO A 11 -1.49 -12.20 -8.94
N ASP A 12 -1.89 -13.48 -9.05
CA ASP A 12 -2.00 -14.18 -10.34
C ASP A 12 -3.12 -13.62 -11.22
N ASP A 13 -4.25 -13.24 -10.63
CA ASP A 13 -5.34 -12.61 -11.37
C ASP A 13 -4.96 -11.21 -11.83
N LEU A 14 -4.27 -10.45 -10.95
CA LEU A 14 -3.75 -9.13 -11.28
C LEU A 14 -2.67 -9.19 -12.35
N PHE A 15 -1.84 -10.23 -12.36
CA PHE A 15 -0.86 -10.47 -13.41
C PHE A 15 -1.54 -10.55 -14.79
N LEU A 16 -2.64 -11.32 -14.91
CA LEU A 16 -3.40 -11.41 -16.17
C LEU A 16 -3.98 -10.06 -16.59
N ILE A 17 -4.51 -9.30 -15.64
CA ILE A 17 -5.02 -7.93 -15.87
C ILE A 17 -3.90 -7.02 -16.38
N ILE A 18 -2.72 -7.07 -15.75
CA ILE A 18 -1.56 -6.25 -16.12
C ILE A 18 -1.05 -6.64 -17.52
N LYS A 19 -0.90 -7.93 -17.83
CA LYS A 19 -0.49 -8.40 -19.17
C LYS A 19 -1.46 -7.94 -20.25
N ARG A 20 -2.77 -7.98 -19.96
CA ARG A 20 -3.80 -7.47 -20.89
C ARG A 20 -3.69 -5.96 -21.06
N SER A 21 -3.59 -5.20 -19.97
CA SER A 21 -3.48 -3.75 -20.01
C SER A 21 -2.21 -3.26 -20.68
N ALA A 22 -1.09 -3.98 -20.53
CA ALA A 22 0.17 -3.66 -21.19
C ALA A 22 0.05 -3.72 -22.72
N LYS A 23 -0.65 -4.73 -23.24
CA LYS A 23 -0.97 -4.82 -24.67
C LYS A 23 -1.80 -3.63 -25.15
N ILE A 24 -2.80 -3.20 -24.37
CA ILE A 24 -3.64 -2.04 -24.71
C ILE A 24 -2.82 -0.75 -24.71
N LEU A 25 -1.84 -0.64 -23.81
CA LEU A 25 -0.99 0.54 -23.66
C LEU A 25 0.25 0.52 -24.57
N ASN A 26 0.39 -0.49 -25.44
CA ASN A 26 1.54 -0.69 -26.33
C ASN A 26 2.90 -0.64 -25.61
N VAL A 27 3.02 -1.36 -24.49
CA VAL A 27 4.27 -1.52 -23.74
C VAL A 27 4.67 -2.99 -23.67
N GLU A 28 5.94 -3.29 -23.95
CA GLU A 28 6.46 -4.64 -23.73
C GLU A 28 6.65 -4.88 -22.25
N ILE A 29 6.17 -6.02 -21.75
CA ILE A 29 6.34 -6.41 -20.34
C ILE A 29 6.61 -7.92 -20.25
N ASP A 30 7.70 -8.28 -19.57
CA ASP A 30 7.99 -9.67 -19.24
C ASP A 30 7.11 -10.18 -18.09
N ASP A 31 7.08 -11.50 -17.89
CA ASP A 31 6.19 -12.09 -16.90
C ASP A 31 6.63 -11.72 -15.47
N GLU A 32 7.93 -11.61 -15.24
CA GLU A 32 8.46 -11.21 -13.94
C GLU A 32 8.13 -9.76 -13.57
N GLY A 33 8.21 -8.82 -14.51
CA GLY A 33 7.85 -7.41 -14.32
C GLY A 33 6.36 -7.22 -14.11
N ALA A 34 5.52 -7.97 -14.85
CA ALA A 34 4.09 -7.97 -14.61
C ALA A 34 3.73 -8.51 -13.21
N MET A 35 4.40 -9.58 -12.77
CA MET A 35 4.19 -10.16 -11.45
C MET A 35 4.69 -9.22 -10.32
N GLU A 36 5.80 -8.51 -10.54
CA GLU A 36 6.31 -7.52 -9.60
C GLU A 36 5.29 -6.39 -9.35
N ILE A 37 4.67 -5.87 -10.42
CA ILE A 37 3.61 -4.87 -10.32
C ILE A 37 2.38 -5.49 -9.62
N ALA A 38 1.99 -6.71 -9.99
CA ALA A 38 0.82 -7.40 -9.42
C ALA A 38 0.91 -7.54 -7.90
N ARG A 39 2.06 -7.98 -7.39
CA ARG A 39 2.30 -8.17 -5.94
C ARG A 39 2.17 -6.87 -5.15
N ARG A 40 2.57 -5.74 -5.74
CA ARG A 40 2.49 -4.41 -5.10
C ARG A 40 1.18 -3.67 -5.34
N SER A 41 0.20 -4.30 -5.98
CA SER A 41 -1.07 -3.67 -6.37
C SER A 41 -2.20 -3.84 -5.37
N ARG A 42 -1.93 -4.34 -4.16
CA ARG A 42 -2.92 -4.44 -3.05
C ARG A 42 -4.21 -5.19 -3.42
N GLY A 43 -4.11 -6.21 -4.27
CA GLY A 43 -5.29 -6.95 -4.73
C GLY A 43 -6.33 -6.12 -5.50
N THR A 44 -5.98 -4.91 -5.98
CA THR A 44 -6.93 -4.00 -6.63
C THR A 44 -6.55 -3.72 -8.09
N PRO A 45 -7.41 -4.10 -9.06
CA PRO A 45 -7.16 -3.86 -10.49
C PRO A 45 -6.94 -2.37 -10.83
N ARG A 46 -7.57 -1.45 -10.10
CA ARG A 46 -7.39 -0.01 -10.28
C ARG A 46 -5.97 0.43 -9.94
N ILE A 47 -5.41 -0.07 -8.84
CA ILE A 47 -4.02 0.23 -8.44
C ILE A 47 -3.05 -0.42 -9.41
N ALA A 48 -3.28 -1.68 -9.81
CA ALA A 48 -2.46 -2.37 -10.82
C ALA A 48 -2.34 -1.58 -12.12
N ASN A 49 -3.46 -1.09 -12.65
CA ASN A 49 -3.45 -0.27 -13.86
C ASN A 49 -2.79 1.10 -13.66
N ARG A 50 -2.93 1.71 -12.47
CA ARG A 50 -2.24 2.97 -12.12
C ARG A 50 -0.73 2.77 -12.10
N LEU A 51 -0.25 1.72 -11.43
CA LEU A 51 1.17 1.39 -11.33
C LEU A 51 1.75 1.03 -12.70
N LEU A 52 1.04 0.26 -13.52
CA LEU A 52 1.48 -0.07 -14.87
C LEU A 52 1.67 1.18 -15.73
N ARG A 53 0.72 2.12 -15.71
CA ARG A 53 0.85 3.38 -16.48
C ARG A 53 2.10 4.17 -16.06
N ARG A 54 2.30 4.35 -14.76
CA ARG A 54 3.48 5.07 -14.24
C ARG A 54 4.80 4.33 -14.55
N THR A 55 4.78 3.00 -14.46
CA THR A 55 5.94 2.15 -14.78
C THR A 55 6.27 2.21 -16.27
N ARG A 56 5.27 2.26 -17.14
CA ARG A 56 5.44 2.49 -18.58
C ARG A 56 6.09 3.85 -18.82
N ASP A 57 5.56 4.92 -18.22
CA ASP A 57 6.09 6.28 -18.43
C ASP A 57 7.57 6.35 -18.00
N PHE A 58 7.95 5.61 -16.95
CA PHE A 58 9.35 5.42 -16.55
C PHE A 58 10.16 4.61 -17.58
N ALA A 59 9.64 3.47 -18.04
CA ALA A 59 10.31 2.59 -18.99
C ALA A 59 10.52 3.24 -20.37
N GLN A 60 9.65 4.16 -20.78
CA GLN A 60 9.81 4.93 -22.02
C GLN A 60 11.06 5.82 -22.00
N VAL A 61 11.48 6.29 -20.83
CA VAL A 61 12.65 7.16 -20.68
C VAL A 61 13.92 6.36 -20.40
N VAL A 62 13.81 5.24 -19.68
CA VAL A 62 14.97 4.54 -19.09
C VAL A 62 15.27 3.20 -19.76
N ALA A 63 14.30 2.59 -20.46
CA ALA A 63 14.40 1.19 -20.89
C ALA A 63 13.66 0.88 -22.20
N ASP A 64 13.67 1.82 -23.16
CA ASP A 64 13.11 1.63 -24.51
C ASP A 64 11.69 1.04 -24.54
N ASN A 65 10.82 1.49 -23.62
CA ASN A 65 9.43 1.04 -23.50
C ASN A 65 9.27 -0.47 -23.21
N LYS A 66 10.27 -1.07 -22.56
CA LYS A 66 10.26 -2.46 -22.09
C LYS A 66 10.34 -2.55 -20.57
N ILE A 67 9.31 -3.13 -19.97
CA ILE A 67 9.21 -3.35 -18.53
C ILE A 67 9.73 -4.76 -18.23
N THR A 68 10.96 -4.84 -17.72
CA THR A 68 11.50 -6.05 -17.10
C THR A 68 11.27 -6.03 -15.59
N LYS A 69 11.54 -7.14 -14.89
CA LYS A 69 11.57 -7.16 -13.41
C LYS A 69 12.39 -6.02 -12.81
N GLN A 70 13.58 -5.75 -13.35
CA GLN A 70 14.47 -4.71 -12.84
C GLN A 70 13.89 -3.31 -13.07
N VAL A 71 13.32 -3.06 -14.25
CA VAL A 71 12.68 -1.78 -14.59
C VAL A 71 11.44 -1.56 -13.73
N ALA A 72 10.61 -2.59 -13.53
CA ALA A 72 9.45 -2.54 -12.65
C ALA A 72 9.86 -2.22 -11.22
N LYS A 73 10.88 -2.91 -10.69
CA LYS A 73 11.41 -2.65 -9.35
C LYS A 73 11.89 -1.20 -9.20
N MET A 74 12.73 -0.72 -10.13
CA MET A 74 13.23 0.66 -10.10
C MET A 74 12.10 1.69 -10.19
N ALA A 75 11.12 1.46 -11.05
CA ALA A 75 9.97 2.35 -11.18
C ALA A 75 9.14 2.39 -9.88
N LEU A 76 8.83 1.23 -9.30
CA LEU A 76 8.05 1.12 -8.06
C LEU A 76 8.78 1.75 -6.87
N GLU A 77 10.10 1.59 -6.78
CA GLU A 77 10.94 2.27 -5.79
C GLU A 77 10.89 3.79 -5.95
N ARG A 78 10.97 4.31 -7.18
CA ARG A 78 10.83 5.76 -7.46
C ARG A 78 9.43 6.29 -7.19
N LEU A 79 8.42 5.43 -7.25
CA LEU A 79 7.04 5.75 -6.86
C LEU A 79 6.81 5.61 -5.36
N GLU A 80 7.86 5.31 -4.59
CA GLU A 80 7.83 5.07 -3.16
C GLU A 80 6.85 3.97 -2.75
N VAL A 81 6.60 3.01 -3.65
CA VAL A 81 5.80 1.82 -3.39
C VAL A 81 6.72 0.72 -2.88
N ASP A 82 6.55 0.33 -1.62
CA ASP A 82 7.39 -0.71 -1.03
C ASP A 82 7.01 -2.13 -1.50
N GLU A 83 7.73 -3.13 -1.00
CA GLU A 83 7.53 -4.54 -1.37
C GLU A 83 6.17 -5.09 -0.94
N LEU A 84 5.53 -4.49 0.07
CA LEU A 84 4.19 -4.84 0.54
C LEU A 84 3.10 -4.04 -0.18
N GLY A 85 3.49 -3.10 -1.04
CA GLY A 85 2.60 -2.25 -1.80
C GLY A 85 2.14 -1.00 -1.05
N LEU A 86 2.68 -0.67 0.12
CA LEU A 86 2.34 0.59 0.79
C LEU A 86 2.88 1.76 -0.03
N ASP A 87 2.01 2.72 -0.33
CA ASP A 87 2.40 3.97 -0.97
C ASP A 87 2.74 5.05 0.05
N GLU A 88 3.12 6.22 -0.45
CA GLU A 88 3.46 7.38 0.35
C GLU A 88 2.34 7.76 1.34
N MET A 89 1.06 7.67 0.95
CA MET A 89 -0.05 8.06 1.82
C MET A 89 -0.27 7.04 2.94
N ASP A 90 -0.19 5.74 2.62
CA ASP A 90 -0.24 4.67 3.64
C ASP A 90 0.86 4.89 4.70
N LYS A 91 2.09 5.15 4.23
CA LYS A 91 3.25 5.40 5.09
C LYS A 91 3.02 6.65 5.91
N ARG A 92 2.52 7.73 5.32
CA ARG A 92 2.22 8.98 6.02
C ARG A 92 1.16 8.79 7.11
N ILE A 93 0.12 8.00 6.85
CA ILE A 93 -0.90 7.65 7.84
C ILE A 93 -0.27 6.88 9.01
N LEU A 94 0.46 5.80 8.72
CA LEU A 94 1.08 4.95 9.76
C LEU A 94 2.13 5.72 10.58
N LEU A 95 3.03 6.44 9.92
CA LEU A 95 4.06 7.26 10.57
C LEU A 95 3.44 8.38 11.41
N THR A 96 2.36 9.01 10.94
CA THR A 96 1.62 10.00 11.73
C THR A 96 1.12 9.39 13.05
N ILE A 97 0.52 8.20 12.99
CA ILE A 97 0.02 7.51 14.20
C ILE A 97 1.20 7.12 15.11
N ILE A 98 2.28 6.58 14.55
CA ILE A 98 3.44 6.10 15.30
C ILE A 98 4.21 7.26 15.96
N GLU A 99 4.58 8.27 15.20
CA GLU A 99 5.48 9.34 15.64
C GLU A 99 4.75 10.46 16.37
N LYS A 100 3.66 11.00 15.78
CA LYS A 100 2.94 12.14 16.38
C LYS A 100 2.07 11.72 17.55
N TYR A 101 1.52 10.50 17.53
CA TYR A 101 0.57 10.03 18.53
C TYR A 101 1.04 8.79 19.31
N LYS A 102 2.33 8.44 19.22
CA LYS A 102 2.95 7.34 19.99
C LYS A 102 2.22 6.00 19.81
N GLY A 103 1.74 5.73 18.60
CA GLY A 103 0.99 4.52 18.23
C GLY A 103 -0.52 4.59 18.49
N GLY A 104 -1.06 5.74 18.92
CA GLY A 104 -2.48 5.93 19.18
C GLY A 104 -2.96 5.44 20.56
N PRO A 105 -4.29 5.43 20.81
CA PRO A 105 -5.39 5.59 19.83
C PRO A 105 -5.60 7.04 19.35
N VAL A 106 -5.92 7.20 18.06
CA VAL A 106 -6.17 8.51 17.41
C VAL A 106 -7.50 8.50 16.64
N GLY A 107 -8.27 9.60 16.72
CA GLY A 107 -9.49 9.76 15.93
C GLY A 107 -9.22 9.91 14.43
N LEU A 108 -10.14 9.44 13.58
CA LEU A 108 -10.03 9.53 12.12
C LEU A 108 -9.80 10.97 11.65
N ASN A 109 -10.63 11.89 12.12
CA ASN A 109 -10.56 13.31 11.75
C ASN A 109 -9.21 13.93 12.12
N THR A 110 -8.59 13.48 13.22
CA THR A 110 -7.28 13.96 13.64
C THR A 110 -6.18 13.45 12.70
N ILE A 111 -6.26 12.19 12.27
CA ILE A 111 -5.34 11.63 11.26
C ILE A 111 -5.52 12.36 9.93
N ALA A 112 -6.76 12.52 9.48
CA ALA A 112 -7.14 13.23 8.26
C ALA A 112 -6.52 14.64 8.18
N VAL A 113 -6.71 15.44 9.23
CA VAL A 113 -6.10 16.77 9.34
C VAL A 113 -4.57 16.71 9.34
N ALA A 114 -3.98 15.73 10.03
CA ALA A 114 -2.53 15.61 10.15
C ALA A 114 -1.82 15.18 8.84
N VAL A 115 -2.51 14.46 7.95
CA VAL A 115 -1.98 14.00 6.65
C VAL A 115 -2.47 14.84 5.47
N GLY A 116 -3.47 15.70 5.68
CA GLY A 116 -4.04 16.58 4.66
C GLY A 116 -4.99 15.88 3.69
N GLU A 117 -5.74 14.89 4.17
CA GLU A 117 -6.65 14.06 3.37
C GLU A 117 -8.06 14.05 4.00
N GLU A 118 -9.09 13.71 3.23
CA GLU A 118 -10.46 13.58 3.76
C GLU A 118 -10.62 12.32 4.63
N SER A 119 -11.38 12.43 5.72
CA SER A 119 -11.65 11.32 6.65
C SER A 119 -12.24 10.10 5.94
N ASP A 120 -13.20 10.35 5.04
CA ASP A 120 -13.95 9.30 4.35
C ASP A 120 -13.03 8.58 3.37
N THR A 121 -12.13 9.31 2.70
CA THR A 121 -11.09 8.73 1.85
C THR A 121 -10.15 7.82 2.65
N ILE A 122 -9.75 8.22 3.86
CA ILE A 122 -8.94 7.36 4.75
C ILE A 122 -9.69 6.07 5.10
N GLU A 123 -10.94 6.17 5.53
CA GLU A 123 -11.75 5.01 5.96
C GLU A 123 -12.13 4.07 4.82
N GLU A 124 -12.43 4.60 3.63
CA GLU A 124 -12.92 3.79 2.51
C GLU A 124 -11.82 3.29 1.58
N VAL A 125 -10.71 4.03 1.45
CA VAL A 125 -9.65 3.72 0.46
C VAL A 125 -8.42 3.10 1.10
N TYR A 126 -7.94 3.65 2.22
CA TYR A 126 -6.65 3.29 2.79
C TYR A 126 -6.76 2.28 3.94
N GLU A 127 -7.67 2.50 4.90
CA GLU A 127 -7.87 1.64 6.06
C GLU A 127 -8.13 0.16 5.72
N PRO A 128 -8.94 -0.20 4.70
CA PRO A 128 -9.23 -1.61 4.42
C PRO A 128 -7.96 -2.43 4.17
N PHE A 129 -7.02 -1.89 3.39
CA PHE A 129 -5.75 -2.55 3.11
C PHE A 129 -4.84 -2.59 4.35
N LEU A 130 -4.72 -1.47 5.06
CA LEU A 130 -3.87 -1.37 6.26
C LEU A 130 -4.33 -2.31 7.38
N ILE A 131 -5.64 -2.49 7.54
CA ILE A 131 -6.23 -3.43 8.51
C ILE A 131 -6.02 -4.87 8.04
N GLN A 132 -6.27 -5.16 6.76
CA GLN A 132 -6.11 -6.52 6.23
C GLN A 132 -4.66 -7.01 6.29
N GLN A 133 -3.68 -6.15 6.01
CA GLN A 133 -2.25 -6.45 6.17
C GLN A 133 -1.79 -6.45 7.64
N GLY A 134 -2.68 -6.07 8.58
CA GLY A 134 -2.40 -6.08 10.00
C GLY A 134 -1.54 -4.92 10.49
N PHE A 135 -1.41 -3.82 9.75
CA PHE A 135 -0.67 -2.62 10.14
C PHE A 135 -1.46 -1.69 11.07
N LEU A 136 -2.79 -1.72 10.97
CA LEU A 136 -3.69 -0.81 11.67
C LEU A 136 -4.81 -1.57 12.36
N ASN A 137 -5.12 -1.18 13.60
CA ASN A 137 -6.28 -1.67 14.34
C ASN A 137 -7.29 -0.55 14.56
N ARG A 138 -8.57 -0.82 14.28
CA ARG A 138 -9.69 0.05 14.66
C ARG A 138 -10.18 -0.32 16.05
N THR A 139 -10.22 0.66 16.96
CA THR A 139 -10.77 0.50 18.31
C THR A 139 -11.90 1.52 18.54
N PRO A 140 -12.78 1.33 19.53
CA PRO A 140 -13.80 2.33 19.88
C PRO A 140 -13.22 3.71 20.23
N ARG A 141 -11.96 3.75 20.68
CA ARG A 141 -11.25 4.99 21.06
C ARG A 141 -10.49 5.64 19.91
N GLY A 142 -10.38 4.96 18.76
CA GLY A 142 -9.59 5.43 17.62
C GLY A 142 -8.74 4.35 16.97
N ARG A 143 -7.87 4.77 16.05
CA ARG A 143 -6.96 3.93 15.28
C ARG A 143 -5.62 3.76 16.01
N VAL A 144 -5.08 2.55 15.99
CA VAL A 144 -3.85 2.16 16.69
C VAL A 144 -2.92 1.46 15.71
N ALA A 145 -1.66 1.88 15.66
CA ALA A 145 -0.63 1.19 14.87
C ALA A 145 -0.23 -0.12 15.55
N THR A 146 -0.18 -1.21 14.80
CA THR A 146 0.17 -2.54 15.33
C THR A 146 1.68 -2.72 15.42
N HIS A 147 2.13 -3.81 16.05
CA HIS A 147 3.55 -4.15 16.10
C HIS A 147 4.18 -4.29 14.71
N LEU A 148 3.45 -4.83 13.74
CA LEU A 148 3.91 -5.00 12.35
C LEU A 148 4.28 -3.65 11.71
N ALA A 149 3.53 -2.58 12.01
CA ALA A 149 3.85 -1.25 11.50
C ALA A 149 5.18 -0.74 12.07
N TYR A 150 5.43 -0.94 13.36
CA TYR A 150 6.71 -0.58 13.98
C TYR A 150 7.89 -1.36 13.39
N GLU A 151 7.73 -2.67 13.18
CA GLU A 151 8.78 -3.51 12.57
C GLU A 151 9.07 -3.09 11.13
N HIS A 152 8.02 -2.83 10.34
CA HIS A 152 8.15 -2.39 8.96
C HIS A 152 8.94 -1.08 8.83
N PHE A 153 8.64 -0.09 9.67
CA PHE A 153 9.38 1.19 9.68
C PHE A 153 10.68 1.16 10.49
N LYS A 154 11.04 0.01 11.08
CA LYS A 154 12.22 -0.16 11.95
C LYS A 154 12.23 0.83 13.15
N ILE A 155 11.06 1.15 13.66
CA ILE A 155 10.87 2.06 14.81
C ILE A 155 10.75 1.21 16.09
N LYS A 156 11.53 1.55 17.13
CA LYS A 156 11.42 0.87 18.43
C LYS A 156 10.07 1.15 19.07
N ASN A 157 9.30 0.09 19.34
CA ASN A 157 8.05 0.20 20.09
C ASN A 157 8.33 0.22 21.59
N ASN A 158 8.46 1.42 22.17
CA ASN A 158 8.70 1.59 23.61
C ASN A 158 7.52 1.17 24.50
N LYS A 159 6.36 0.77 23.94
CA LYS A 159 5.22 0.28 24.76
C LYS A 159 5.43 -1.13 25.31
N LYS A 160 6.34 -1.94 24.75
CA LYS A 160 6.66 -3.28 25.32
C LYS A 160 7.28 -3.19 26.72
N ASP A 161 7.97 -2.08 27.05
CA ASP A 161 8.62 -1.93 28.37
C ASP A 161 7.63 -1.68 29.53
N GLN A 162 6.35 -1.39 29.27
CA GLN A 162 5.39 -1.10 30.34
C GLN A 162 4.47 -2.28 30.69
N GLN A 163 4.25 -3.24 29.79
CA GLN A 163 3.34 -4.38 30.05
C GLN A 163 4.03 -5.60 30.65
N THR A 164 5.36 -5.69 30.63
CA THR A 164 6.11 -6.79 31.27
C THR A 164 6.42 -6.53 32.75
N SER A 165 6.03 -5.38 33.32
CA SER A 165 6.27 -5.05 34.74
C SER A 165 5.11 -5.36 35.69
N LEU A 166 4.06 -6.05 35.21
CA LEU A 166 2.85 -6.35 35.98
C LEU A 166 2.63 -7.85 36.24
N PHE A 167 3.69 -8.65 36.14
CA PHE A 167 3.76 -10.00 36.70
C PHE A 167 5.07 -10.21 37.46
#